data_AF-W8CTU5-F1
#
_entry.id   AF-W8CTU5-F1
#
_cell.length_a   1.000
_cell.length_b   1.000
_cell.length_c   1.000
_cell.angle_alpha   90.00
_cell.angle_beta   90.00
_cell.angle_gamma   90.00
#
_symmetry.space_group_name_H-M   'P 1'
#
loop_
_entity.id
_entity.type
_entity.pdbx_description
1 polymer ?
#
loop_
_entity_poly.entity_id
_entity_poly.type
_entity_poly.pdbx_seq_one_letter_code
_entity_poly.pdbx_strand_id
1 'polypeptide(L)' 'MDYKHECYDLEKLLLADDELLLYLLGSDNAEALRMDLQKRYEAGERLITPQECPNFSTIRGCPGHDCETVDE' A
#
# COMPACT_ATOMS: atom_id res chain seq x y z
N MET A 1 5.01 -1.10 20.15
CA MET A 1 4.72 -1.96 18.99
C MET A 1 5.05 -1.12 17.76
N ASP A 2 6.19 -1.38 17.12
CA ASP A 2 6.54 -0.79 15.83
C ASP A 2 5.53 -1.24 14.78
N TYR A 3 4.49 -0.42 14.55
CA TYR A 3 3.62 -0.59 13.40
C TYR A 3 4.40 -0.13 12.16
N LYS A 4 5.27 -1.00 11.65
CA LYS A 4 5.87 -0.81 10.33
C LYS A 4 4.72 -0.88 9.32
N HIS A 5 4.36 0.26 8.74
CA HIS A 5 3.42 0.29 7.64
C HIS A 5 4.03 -0.46 6.45
N GLU A 6 3.46 -1.62 6.12
CA GLU A 6 3.84 -2.36 4.93
C GLU A 6 3.42 -1.57 3.68
N CYS A 7 4.41 -1.02 3.00
CA CYS A 7 4.22 -0.30 1.75
C CYS A 7 4.53 -1.26 0.60
N TYR A 8 3.64 -1.30 -0.39
CA TYR A 8 3.77 -2.18 -1.55
C TYR A 8 3.92 -1.34 -2.82
N ASP A 9 4.90 -1.69 -3.65
CA ASP A 9 5.08 -1.09 -4.97
C ASP A 9 3.93 -1.49 -5.89
N LEU A 10 3.22 -0.49 -6.40
CA LEU A 10 2.12 -0.67 -7.35
C LEU A 10 2.55 -1.41 -8.61
N GLU A 11 3.76 -1.12 -9.11
CA GLU A 11 4.32 -1.80 -10.27
C GLU A 11 4.51 -3.31 -10.02
N LYS A 12 4.98 -3.68 -8.81
CA LYS A 12 5.13 -5.10 -8.43
C LYS A 12 3.77 -5.76 -8.22
N LEU A 13 2.81 -5.06 -7.65
CA LEU A 13 1.45 -5.56 -7.46
C LEU A 13 0.75 -5.80 -8.80
N LEU A 14 0.94 -4.90 -9.78
CA LEU A 14 0.39 -5.11 -11.13
C LEU A 14 0.93 -6.37 -11.79
N LEU A 15 2.19 -6.73 -11.51
CA LEU A 15 2.86 -7.94 -11.99
C LEU A 15 2.60 -9.18 -11.12
N ALA A 16 2.03 -9.02 -9.92
CA ALA A 16 1.77 -10.11 -8.99
C ALA A 16 0.59 -10.98 -9.44
N ASP A 17 0.54 -12.19 -8.88
CA ASP A 17 -0.60 -13.09 -9.03
C ASP A 17 -1.84 -12.57 -8.30
N ASP A 18 -3.01 -12.88 -8.85
CA ASP A 18 -4.30 -12.47 -8.31
C ASP A 18 -4.52 -13.00 -6.89
N GLU A 19 -4.12 -14.25 -6.61
CA GLU A 19 -4.20 -14.84 -5.26
C GLU A 19 -3.37 -14.05 -4.23
N LEU A 20 -2.19 -13.56 -4.62
CA LEU A 20 -1.34 -12.76 -3.74
C LEU A 20 -1.98 -11.38 -3.47
N LEU A 21 -2.56 -10.77 -4.50
CA LEU A 21 -3.25 -9.48 -4.37
C LEU A 21 -4.44 -9.55 -3.43
N LEU A 22 -5.27 -10.59 -3.59
CA LEU A 22 -6.43 -10.85 -2.73
C LEU A 22 -5.99 -11.04 -1.27
N TYR A 23 -4.95 -11.84 -1.05
CA TYR A 23 -4.40 -12.09 0.28
C TYR A 23 -3.83 -10.83 0.93
N LEU A 24 -3.04 -10.04 0.20
CA LEU A 24 -2.37 -8.84 0.71
C LEU A 24 -3.36 -7.70 1.03
N LEU A 25 -4.39 -7.54 0.20
CA LEU A 25 -5.34 -6.43 0.30
C LEU A 25 -6.64 -6.83 0.99
N GLY A 26 -6.80 -8.10 1.38
CA GLY A 26 -7.98 -8.60 2.06
C GLY A 26 -9.27 -8.39 1.25
N SER A 27 -9.18 -8.51 -0.07
CA SER A 27 -10.33 -8.39 -0.98
C SER A 27 -10.66 -9.73 -1.59
N ASP A 28 -11.90 -9.91 -2.04
CA ASP A 28 -12.36 -11.11 -2.76
C ASP A 28 -12.45 -10.89 -4.28
N ASN A 29 -12.12 -9.69 -4.78
CA ASN A 29 -12.25 -9.33 -6.21
C ASN A 29 -10.93 -8.83 -6.80
N ALA A 30 -10.17 -9.73 -7.44
CA ALA A 30 -8.85 -9.42 -7.97
C ALA A 30 -8.91 -8.49 -9.18
N GLU A 31 -9.92 -8.66 -10.05
CA GLU A 31 -10.13 -7.79 -11.21
C GLU A 31 -10.40 -6.34 -10.78
N ALA A 32 -11.28 -6.14 -9.80
CA ALA A 32 -11.60 -4.82 -9.26
C ALA A 32 -10.36 -4.19 -8.60
N LEU A 33 -9.59 -4.98 -7.84
CA LEU A 33 -8.32 -4.54 -7.28
C LEU A 33 -7.34 -4.12 -8.38
N ARG A 34 -7.14 -4.93 -9.41
CA ARG A 34 -6.24 -4.60 -10.53
C ARG A 34 -6.66 -3.34 -11.25
N MET A 35 -7.96 -3.15 -11.50
CA MET A 35 -8.46 -1.92 -12.12
C MET A 35 -8.21 -0.70 -11.23
N ASP A 36 -8.40 -0.83 -9.92
CA ASP A 36 -8.10 0.25 -8.96
C ASP A 36 -6.60 0.56 -8.95
N LEU A 37 -5.77 -0.47 -8.80
CA LEU A 37 -4.31 -0.36 -8.83
C LEU A 37 -3.82 0.30 -10.13
N GLN A 38 -4.34 -0.13 -11.26
CA GLN A 38 -3.96 0.42 -12.56
C GLN A 38 -4.34 1.89 -12.67
N LYS A 39 -5.55 2.29 -12.24
CA LYS A 39 -5.95 3.70 -12.19
C LYS A 39 -5.04 4.54 -11.30
N ARG A 40 -4.66 4.03 -10.13
CA ARG A 40 -3.73 4.72 -9.22
C ARG A 40 -2.36 4.88 -9.86
N TYR A 41 -1.86 3.82 -10.51
CA TYR A 41 -0.61 3.87 -11.25
C TYR A 41 -0.64 4.92 -12.36
N GLU A 42 -1.74 4.99 -13.13
CA GLU A 42 -1.95 6.01 -14.16
C GLU A 42 -2.10 7.42 -13.58
N ALA A 43 -2.65 7.56 -12.37
CA ALA A 43 -2.70 8.83 -11.63
C ALA A 43 -1.31 9.29 -11.11
N GLY A 44 -0.28 8.45 -11.25
CA GLY A 44 1.09 8.73 -10.81
C GLY A 44 1.42 8.19 -9.42
N GLU A 45 0.53 7.42 -8.81
CA GLU A 45 0.79 6.71 -7.56
C GLU A 45 1.74 5.54 -7.81
N ARG A 46 2.71 5.37 -6.92
CA ARG A 46 3.73 4.33 -7.01
C ARG A 46 3.64 3.32 -5.87
N LEU A 47 3.00 3.69 -4.77
CA LEU A 47 2.96 2.92 -3.54
C LEU A 47 1.54 2.86 -3.00
N ILE A 48 1.19 1.71 -2.43
CA ILE A 48 -0.04 1.54 -1.65
C ILE A 48 0.26 0.97 -0.27
N THR A 49 -0.70 1.12 0.63
CA THR A 49 -0.70 0.48 1.94
C THR A 49 -2.08 -0.15 2.17
N PRO A 50 -2.16 -1.39 2.68
CA PRO A 50 -3.43 -2.00 3.10
C PRO A 50 -3.97 -1.35 4.38
N GLN A 51 -3.12 -0.64 5.12
CA GLN A 51 -3.51 0.10 6.34
C GLN A 51 -3.70 1.57 6.03
N GLU A 52 -4.83 2.15 6.46
CA GLU A 52 -5.05 3.59 6.40
C GLU A 52 -4.04 4.31 7.28
N CYS A 53 -3.16 5.08 6.65
CA CYS A 53 -2.10 5.80 7.33
C CYS A 53 -2.18 7.29 6.95
N PRO A 54 -2.39 8.20 7.92
CA PRO A 54 -2.67 9.62 7.64
C PRO A 54 -1.47 10.36 7.02
N ASN A 55 -0.25 9.86 7.20
CA ASN A 55 0.97 10.43 6.62
C ASN A 55 1.48 9.65 5.40
N PHE A 56 0.70 8.70 4.88
CA PHE A 56 1.12 7.92 3.73
C PHE A 56 1.10 8.75 2.45
N SER A 57 2.26 8.88 1.81
CA SER A 57 2.34 9.44 0.46
C SER A 57 2.30 8.31 -0.55
N THR A 58 1.32 8.33 -1.45
CA THR A 58 1.16 7.37 -2.54
C THR A 58 2.30 7.43 -3.57
N ILE A 59 3.16 8.47 -3.51
CA ILE A 59 4.33 8.65 -4.38
C ILE A 59 5.65 8.31 -3.64
N ARG A 60 5.80 8.73 -2.39
CA ARG A 60 7.06 8.64 -1.61
C ARG A 60 7.04 7.54 -0.54
N GLY A 61 5.89 6.92 -0.30
CA GLY A 61 5.65 5.95 0.76
C GLY A 61 5.27 6.63 2.07
N CYS A 62 5.11 5.82 3.12
CA CYS A 62 5.08 6.37 4.47
C CYS A 62 6.50 6.87 4.77
N PRO A 63 6.72 8.16 5.12
CA PRO A 63 8.05 8.70 5.45
C PRO A 63 8.66 8.13 6.75
N GLY A 64 8.13 6.99 7.25
CA GLY A 64 8.39 6.47 8.57
C GLY A 64 7.58 7.24 9.59
N HIS A 65 6.73 6.54 10.34
CA HIS A 65 6.48 7.01 11.69
C HIS A 65 7.78 6.75 12.47
N ASP A 66 8.74 7.67 12.39
CA ASP A 66 9.59 7.95 13.55
C ASP A 66 8.67 8.60 14.59
N CYS A 67 7.71 7.83 15.12
CA CYS A 67 7.24 8.12 16.45
C CYS A 67 8.40 7.69 17.33
N GLU A 68 9.36 8.59 17.52
CA GLU A 68 10.03 8.69 18.80
C GLU A 68 8.91 8.51 19.82
N THR A 69 8.90 7.37 20.49
CA THR A 69 8.21 7.23 21.75
C THR A 69 8.73 8.38 22.59
N VAL A 70 7.95 9.45 22.70
CA VAL A 70 8.05 10.36 23.83
C VAL A 70 7.78 9.48 25.04
N ASP A 71 8.89 9.00 25.60
CA ASP A 71 9.02 8.57 26.97
C ASP A 71 8.57 9.77 27.80
N GLU A 72 7.42 9.65 28.47
CA GLU A 72 7.08 10.35 29.73
C GLU A 72 5.78 9.78 30.33
#